data_AF-A0A838T0L6-F1
#
_entry.id   AF-A0A838T0L6-F1
#
_cell.length_a   1.000
_cell.length_b   1.000
_cell.length_c   1.000
_cell.angle_alpha   90.00
_cell.angle_beta   90.00
_cell.angle_gamma   90.00
#
_symmetry.space_group_name_H-M   'P 1'
#
loop_
_entity.id
_entity.type
_entity.pdbx_description
1 polymer ?
#
loop_
_entity_poly.entity_id
_entity_poly.type
_entity_poly.pdbx_seq_one_letter_code
_entity_poly.pdbx_strand_id
1 'polypeptide(L)'
;MKSFFTALIFSFLVSYIHAQVPLSPNLNTIVESEKRIALRLSESSETIADNYDVKYHRCEWNIDPNVYYISGSVATYFVPKTDDFSELDFDFSYNLQIDSIRYHNSSIGYAQRSDDVLAIFLPAL
;
A
#
# COMPACT_ATOMS: atom_id res chain seq x y z
N MET A 1 -40.00 -50.40 23.24
CA MET A 1 -40.48 -48.98 23.22
C MET A 1 -39.34 -47.97 23.35
N LYS A 2 -38.45 -48.08 24.35
CA LYS A 2 -37.33 -47.12 24.53
C LYS A 2 -36.34 -47.05 23.35
N SER A 3 -35.97 -48.19 22.76
CA SER A 3 -35.05 -48.25 21.60
C SER A 3 -35.63 -47.67 20.30
N PHE A 4 -36.95 -47.74 20.14
CA PHE A 4 -37.66 -47.15 19.01
C PHE A 4 -37.71 -45.62 19.13
N PHE A 5 -37.90 -45.12 20.35
CA PHE A 5 -37.91 -43.68 20.64
C PHE A 5 -36.53 -43.04 20.44
N THR A 6 -35.45 -43.74 20.83
CA THR A 6 -34.08 -43.27 20.57
C THR A 6 -33.73 -43.23 19.08
N ALA A 7 -34.21 -44.21 18.29
CA ALA A 7 -34.00 -44.21 16.83
C ALA A 7 -34.75 -43.07 16.14
N LEU A 8 -35.96 -42.74 16.61
CA LEU A 8 -36.75 -41.63 16.10
C LEU A 8 -36.09 -40.26 16.38
N ILE A 9 -35.54 -40.07 17.58
CA ILE A 9 -34.79 -38.85 17.94
C ILE A 9 -33.52 -38.71 17.10
N PHE A 10 -32.80 -39.81 16.86
CA PHE A 10 -31.59 -39.80 16.03
C PHE A 10 -31.89 -39.45 14.57
N SER A 11 -33.00 -39.97 14.01
CA SER A 11 -33.49 -39.61 12.67
C SER A 11 -33.82 -38.12 12.54
N PHE A 12 -34.40 -37.52 13.59
CA PHE A 12 -34.70 -36.09 13.60
C PHE A 12 -33.43 -35.21 13.66
N LEU A 13 -32.36 -35.67 14.31
CA LEU A 13 -31.10 -34.93 14.45
C LEU A 13 -30.28 -34.88 13.15
N VAL A 14 -30.33 -35.92 12.31
CA VAL A 14 -29.56 -35.97 11.04
C VAL A 14 -30.11 -34.98 10.00
N SER A 15 -31.40 -34.65 10.06
CA SER A 15 -32.06 -33.71 9.14
C SER A 15 -31.63 -32.24 9.32
N TYR A 16 -30.85 -31.91 10.36
CA TYR A 16 -30.35 -30.55 10.60
C TYR A 16 -28.87 -30.35 10.21
N ILE A 17 -28.21 -31.37 9.64
CA ILE A 17 -26.80 -31.28 9.25
C ILE A 17 -26.70 -30.90 7.75
N HIS A 18 -27.13 -29.69 7.42
CA HIS A 18 -26.82 -29.07 6.12
C HIS A 18 -25.84 -27.91 6.34
N ALA A 19 -24.54 -28.21 6.40
CA ALA A 19 -23.46 -27.23 6.59
C ALA A 19 -22.73 -26.85 5.29
N GLN A 20 -23.14 -27.42 4.15
CA GLN A 20 -22.55 -27.08 2.86
C GLN A 20 -23.13 -25.74 2.40
N VAL A 21 -22.30 -24.70 2.38
CA VAL A 21 -22.61 -23.48 1.63
C VAL A 21 -22.55 -23.87 0.16
N PRO A 22 -23.66 -23.83 -0.59
CA PRO A 22 -23.62 -24.13 -2.01
C PRO A 22 -22.66 -23.15 -2.69
N LEU A 23 -21.81 -23.68 -3.58
CA LEU A 23 -20.92 -22.86 -4.39
C LEU A 23 -21.78 -21.76 -5.03
N SER A 24 -21.47 -20.49 -4.75
CA SER A 24 -22.35 -19.41 -5.15
C SER A 24 -22.60 -19.49 -6.67
N PRO A 25 -23.84 -19.33 -7.15
CA PRO A 25 -24.15 -19.39 -8.59
C PRO A 25 -23.40 -18.32 -9.40
N ASN A 26 -22.77 -17.37 -8.71
CA ASN A 26 -22.03 -16.23 -9.23
C ASN A 26 -20.51 -16.38 -9.05
N LEU A 27 -19.97 -17.57 -8.76
CA LEU A 27 -18.53 -17.73 -8.56
C LEU A 27 -17.73 -17.24 -9.77
N ASN A 28 -18.17 -17.58 -10.99
CA ASN A 28 -17.49 -17.13 -12.21
C ASN A 28 -17.52 -15.61 -12.37
N THR A 29 -18.62 -14.95 -11.99
CA THR A 29 -18.74 -13.50 -12.09
C THR A 29 -17.87 -12.81 -11.04
N ILE A 30 -17.75 -13.39 -9.84
CA ILE A 30 -16.83 -12.93 -8.80
C ILE A 30 -15.38 -13.06 -9.30
N VAL A 31 -14.99 -14.23 -9.80
CA VAL A 31 -13.62 -14.48 -10.32
C VAL A 31 -13.28 -13.53 -11.46
N GLU A 32 -14.20 -13.30 -12.40
CA GLU A 32 -14.00 -12.33 -13.49
C GLU A 32 -13.86 -10.89 -12.98
N SER A 33 -14.65 -10.52 -11.97
CA SER A 33 -14.59 -9.18 -11.36
C SER A 33 -13.26 -8.96 -10.63
N GLU A 34 -12.79 -9.94 -9.86
CA GLU A 34 -11.50 -9.89 -9.15
C GLU A 34 -10.32 -9.83 -10.13
N LYS A 35 -10.35 -10.66 -11.19
CA LYS A 35 -9.34 -10.62 -12.25
C LYS A 35 -9.27 -9.25 -12.92
N ARG A 36 -10.42 -8.63 -13.21
CA ARG A 36 -10.48 -7.30 -13.83
C ARG A 36 -9.94 -6.21 -12.90
N ILE A 37 -10.25 -6.28 -11.61
CA ILE A 37 -9.70 -5.37 -10.60
C ILE A 37 -8.17 -5.52 -10.52
N ALA A 38 -7.67 -6.75 -10.46
CA ALA A 38 -6.23 -7.02 -10.42
C ALA A 38 -5.50 -6.48 -11.66
N LEU A 39 -6.05 -6.69 -12.86
CA LEU A 39 -5.48 -6.14 -14.10
C LEU A 39 -5.46 -4.61 -14.08
N ARG A 40 -6.55 -3.98 -13.63
CA ARG A 40 -6.63 -2.52 -13.52
C ARG A 40 -5.62 -1.95 -12.52
N LEU A 41 -5.40 -2.63 -11.39
CA LEU A 41 -4.39 -2.25 -10.40
C LEU A 41 -2.96 -2.41 -10.95
N SER A 42 -2.72 -3.39 -11.82
CA SER A 42 -1.41 -3.57 -12.46
C SER A 42 -1.13 -2.56 -13.57
N GLU A 43 -2.16 -2.11 -14.30
CA GLU A 43 -2.02 -1.11 -15.36
C GLU A 43 -1.90 0.32 -14.82
N SER A 44 -2.46 0.62 -13.64
CA SER A 44 -2.41 1.96 -13.04
C SER A 44 -1.08 2.30 -12.35
N SER A 45 -0.09 1.41 -12.39
CA SER A 45 1.19 1.60 -11.71
C SER A 45 2.26 2.10 -12.69
N GLU A 46 2.00 3.22 -13.39
CA GLU A 46 3.11 4.08 -13.80
C GLU A 46 3.64 4.73 -12.52
N THR A 47 4.45 3.98 -11.78
CA THR A 47 5.06 4.47 -10.54
C THR A 47 6.06 5.53 -10.93
N ILE A 48 5.82 6.77 -10.51
CA ILE A 48 6.72 7.91 -10.72
C ILE A 48 8.17 7.57 -10.25
N ALA A 49 8.31 6.61 -9.33
CA ALA A 49 9.56 6.12 -8.75
C ALA A 49 10.18 4.86 -9.40
N ASP A 50 9.87 4.47 -10.65
CA ASP A 50 10.49 3.27 -11.26
C ASP A 50 11.94 3.49 -11.74
N ASN A 51 12.47 4.70 -11.71
CA ASN A 51 13.83 5.03 -12.16
C ASN A 51 14.94 4.87 -11.09
N TYR A 52 14.58 4.49 -9.86
CA TYR A 52 15.53 4.17 -8.78
C TYR A 52 15.01 3.05 -7.88
N ASP A 53 15.89 2.49 -7.06
CA ASP A 53 15.57 1.45 -6.08
C ASP A 53 15.84 1.95 -4.66
N VAL A 54 14.80 2.10 -3.84
CA VAL A 54 14.91 2.50 -2.44
C VAL A 54 15.35 1.31 -1.59
N LYS A 55 16.49 1.47 -0.90
CA LYS A 55 17.00 0.45 0.02
C LYS A 55 16.37 0.53 1.40
N TYR A 56 16.28 1.74 1.94
CA TYR A 56 15.60 2.00 3.21
C TYR A 56 15.36 3.49 3.42
N HIS A 57 14.42 3.78 4.33
CA HIS A 57 14.25 5.08 4.95
C HIS A 57 14.73 5.00 6.40
N ARG A 58 15.44 6.03 6.86
CA ARG A 58 15.66 6.29 8.28
C ARG A 58 14.81 7.49 8.66
N CYS A 59 13.84 7.26 9.55
CA CYS A 59 12.92 8.31 9.99
C CYS A 59 13.22 8.68 11.45
N GLU A 60 13.42 9.97 11.68
CA GLU A 60 13.71 10.54 13.00
C GLU A 60 12.59 11.52 13.33
N TRP A 61 11.62 11.06 14.12
CA TRP A 61 10.40 11.81 14.42
C TRP A 61 10.40 12.38 15.84
N ASN A 62 9.86 13.59 15.97
CA ASN A 62 9.42 14.19 17.21
C ASN A 62 7.88 14.16 17.23
N ILE A 63 7.33 13.45 18.23
CA ILE A 63 5.91 13.16 18.34
C ILE A 63 5.44 13.60 19.73
N ASP A 64 4.48 14.52 19.78
CA ASP A 64 3.71 14.83 20.99
C ASP A 64 2.29 14.29 20.80
N PRO A 65 1.82 13.33 21.62
CA PRO A 65 0.49 12.75 21.47
C PRO A 65 -0.66 13.74 21.69
N ASN A 66 -0.41 14.92 22.27
CA ASN A 66 -1.42 15.96 22.47
C ASN A 66 -1.57 16.89 21.26
N VAL A 67 -0.69 16.77 20.25
CA VAL A 67 -0.67 17.61 19.06
C VAL A 67 -0.88 16.73 17.83
N TYR A 68 -1.84 17.09 16.98
CA TYR A 68 -2.13 16.35 15.73
C TYR A 68 -1.13 16.67 14.60
N TYR A 69 0.16 16.72 14.93
CA TYR A 69 1.26 16.95 13.99
C TYR A 69 2.49 16.13 14.39
N ILE A 70 3.23 15.67 13.39
CA ILE A 70 4.57 15.13 13.58
C ILE A 70 5.58 16.07 12.93
N SER A 71 6.79 16.10 13.48
CA SER A 71 7.92 16.83 12.91
C SER A 71 9.14 15.92 12.93
N GLY A 72 10.14 16.17 12.08
CA GLY A 72 11.31 15.32 12.03
C GLY A 72 12.03 15.36 10.70
N SER A 73 12.86 14.35 10.46
CA SER A 73 13.58 14.18 9.21
C SER A 73 13.47 12.75 8.69
N VAL A 74 13.49 12.62 7.37
CA VAL A 74 13.53 11.33 6.67
C VAL A 74 14.77 11.33 5.78
N ALA A 75 15.64 10.34 5.99
CA ALA A 75 16.78 10.07 5.12
C ALA A 75 16.49 8.85 4.26
N THR A 76 16.44 9.02 2.94
CA THR A 76 16.21 7.94 1.99
C THR A 76 17.51 7.50 1.35
N TYR A 77 17.80 6.20 1.43
CA TYR A 77 18.93 5.59 0.73
C TYR A 77 18.41 4.86 -0.49
N PHE A 78 18.93 5.23 -1.66
CA PHE A 78 18.47 4.71 -2.95
C PHE A 78 19.64 4.41 -3.89
N VAL A 79 19.38 3.62 -4.91
CA VAL A 79 20.30 3.31 -6.00
C VAL A 79 19.64 3.68 -7.33
N PRO A 80 20.20 4.63 -8.11
CA PRO A 80 19.72 4.93 -9.45
C PRO A 80 19.76 3.71 -10.36
N LYS A 81 18.78 3.56 -11.27
CA LYS A 81 18.81 2.48 -12.28
C LYS A 81 19.54 2.89 -13.57
N THR A 82 19.81 4.17 -13.77
CA THR A 82 20.45 4.73 -14.97
C THR A 82 21.56 5.72 -14.58
N ASP A 83 22.55 5.89 -15.45
CA ASP A 83 23.70 6.77 -15.20
C ASP A 83 23.33 8.27 -15.19
N ASP A 84 22.37 8.70 -16.01
CA ASP A 84 21.93 10.12 -16.12
C ASP A 84 20.79 10.48 -15.13
N PHE A 85 20.89 10.01 -13.88
CA PHE A 85 19.85 10.22 -12.87
C PHE A 85 19.95 11.60 -12.21
N SER A 86 18.98 12.48 -12.49
CA SER A 86 18.99 13.89 -12.06
C SER A 86 17.74 14.36 -11.29
N GLU A 87 16.67 13.56 -11.25
CA GLU A 87 15.43 13.88 -10.55
C GLU A 87 14.96 12.67 -9.74
N LEU A 88 14.54 12.95 -8.50
CA LEU A 88 14.01 11.97 -7.56
C LEU A 88 12.61 12.41 -7.14
N ASP A 89 11.60 11.64 -7.52
CA ASP A 89 10.19 11.96 -7.28
C ASP A 89 9.59 11.09 -6.16
N PHE A 90 9.05 11.72 -5.11
CA PHE A 90 8.30 11.02 -4.06
C PHE A 90 6.80 11.32 -4.14
N ASP A 91 5.98 10.32 -3.81
CA ASP A 91 4.61 10.57 -3.34
C ASP A 91 4.70 11.33 -2.01
N PHE A 92 4.19 12.55 -2.00
CA PHE A 92 4.31 13.49 -0.90
C PHE A 92 3.15 14.47 -0.89
N SER A 93 2.30 14.37 0.13
CA SER A 93 1.12 15.22 0.21
C SER A 93 1.48 16.71 0.20
N TYR A 94 0.74 17.48 -0.61
CA TYR A 94 0.88 18.94 -0.70
C TYR A 94 0.66 19.66 0.65
N ASN A 95 -0.06 19.03 1.58
CA ASN A 95 -0.33 19.60 2.91
C ASN A 95 0.84 19.50 3.89
N LEU A 96 1.87 18.71 3.57
CA LEU A 96 3.07 18.60 4.38
C LEU A 96 4.01 19.77 4.11
N GLN A 97 4.68 20.25 5.16
CA GLN A 97 5.65 21.33 5.06
C GLN A 97 7.06 20.77 5.02
N ILE A 98 7.86 21.27 4.07
CA ILE A 98 9.28 20.94 3.93
C ILE A 98 10.09 22.16 4.39
N ASP A 99 11.01 21.94 5.33
CA ASP A 99 11.99 22.95 5.72
C ASP A 99 13.18 22.99 4.74
N SER A 100 13.82 21.83 4.53
CA SER A 100 14.98 21.71 3.65
C SER A 100 15.16 20.28 3.14
N ILE A 101 15.82 20.15 1.98
CA ILE A 101 16.25 18.87 1.41
C ILE A 101 17.75 18.92 1.20
N ARG A 102 18.44 17.87 1.65
CA ARG A 102 19.90 17.81 1.62
C ARG A 102 20.38 16.55 0.91
N TYR A 103 21.36 16.71 0.03
CA TYR A 103 22.07 15.64 -0.64
C TYR A 103 23.58 15.83 -0.44
N HIS A 104 24.27 14.80 0.08
CA HIS A 104 25.68 14.87 0.48
C HIS A 104 26.03 16.15 1.27
N ASN A 105 25.24 16.43 2.31
CA ASN A 105 25.39 17.58 3.23
C ASN A 105 25.10 18.96 2.60
N SER A 106 24.79 19.04 1.30
CA SER A 106 24.46 20.27 0.58
C SER A 106 22.95 20.43 0.42
N SER A 107 22.43 21.66 0.55
CA SER A 107 21.01 21.95 0.28
C SER A 107 20.75 21.90 -1.22
N ILE A 108 19.63 21.32 -1.63
CA ILE A 108 19.25 21.17 -3.04
C ILE A 108 17.82 21.66 -3.29
N GLY A 109 17.52 21.98 -4.54
CA GLY A 109 16.21 22.46 -4.97
C GLY A 109 15.18 21.33 -5.08
N TYR A 110 13.92 21.70 -4.92
CA TYR A 110 12.79 20.80 -5.08
C TYR A 110 11.54 21.55 -5.56
N ALA A 111 10.56 20.81 -6.06
CA ALA A 111 9.23 21.30 -6.39
C ALA A 111 8.17 20.39 -5.75
N GLN A 112 7.39 20.94 -4.83
CA GLN A 112 6.19 20.28 -4.29
C GLN A 112 5.00 20.64 -5.17
N ARG A 113 4.46 19.65 -5.88
CA ARG A 113 3.39 19.81 -6.86
C ARG A 113 2.02 19.55 -6.18
N SER A 114 0.96 20.12 -6.76
CA SER A 114 -0.41 20.03 -6.20
C SER A 114 -1.08 18.67 -6.38
N ASP A 115 -0.46 17.76 -7.11
CA ASP A 115 -0.86 16.38 -7.35
C ASP A 115 -0.19 15.40 -6.36
N ASP A 116 0.21 15.90 -5.19
CA ASP A 116 0.87 15.13 -4.13
C ASP A 116 2.21 14.49 -4.57
N VAL A 117 2.98 15.19 -5.40
CA VAL A 117 4.32 14.77 -5.85
C VAL A 117 5.38 15.76 -5.37
N LEU A 118 6.48 15.25 -4.82
CA LEU A 118 7.70 16.00 -4.51
C LEU A 118 8.82 15.62 -5.48
N ALA A 119 9.16 16.54 -6.37
CA ALA A 119 10.32 16.41 -7.26
C ALA A 119 11.57 17.03 -6.63
N ILE A 120 12.65 16.26 -6.53
CA ILE A 120 13.93 16.68 -5.97
C ILE A 120 14.97 16.71 -7.08
N PHE A 121 15.59 17.87 -7.30
CA PHE A 121 16.58 18.06 -8.35
C PHE A 121 17.98 17.74 -7.81
N LEU A 122 18.55 16.63 -8.25
CA LEU A 122 19.88 16.19 -7.86
C LEU A 122 20.95 16.92 -8.69
N PRO A 123 22.09 17.29 -8.08
CA PRO A 123 23.25 17.69 -8.84
C PRO A 123 23.74 16.52 -9.70
N ALA A 124 24.39 16.80 -10.83
CA ALA A 124 25.02 15.77 -11.65
C ALA A 124 25.92 14.87 -10.78
N LEU A 125 25.73 13.56 -10.88
CA LEU A 125 26.54 12.53 -10.21
C LEU A 125 27.99 12.54 -10.70
#